data_AF-A0A0D6LH24-F1
#
_entry.id   AF-A0A0D6LH24-F1
#
_cell.length_a   1.000
_cell.length_b   1.000
_cell.length_c   1.000
_cell.angle_alpha   90.00
_cell.angle_beta   90.00
_cell.angle_gamma   90.00
#
_symmetry.space_group_name_H-M   'P 1'
#
loop_
_entity.id
_entity.type
_entity.pdbx_description
1 polymer ?
#
loop_
_entity_poly.entity_id
_entity_poly.type
_entity_poly.pdbx_seq_one_letter_code
_entity_poly.pdbx_strand_id
1 'polypeptide(L)'
;MQTFNKEILQKKKEVNWFMPMFYQFCSDLRNVAKMADELTEKDDEVESASSYCEQSANYIMEAYRTCTSDINKLNLLKPLIRAIDNSGALYQSFSMADKVTYNYFLGRKAMFDADLPLAEKSLSYAFRNCPADCLSNKRLVLIYLIPVKMFLGHMPTAELLQKYQLEEFHDVVEAVKEGNLAKLDQALEANEHFFIQCGIFLMLEKLRAITFRTLFKRISTIVGGHVIPLKAFYAITQYLGVTDVDEDELECIVANLIAEVLLLFSLIF
;
A
#
# COMPACT_ATOMS: atom_id res chain seq x y z
N MET A 1 -18.30 -24.22 23.13
CA MET A 1 -17.41 -23.24 22.45
C MET A 1 -16.16 -23.89 21.83
N GLN A 2 -15.44 -24.79 22.50
CA GLN A 2 -14.22 -25.42 21.96
C GLN A 2 -14.43 -26.23 20.66
N THR A 3 -15.54 -26.98 20.56
CA THR A 3 -15.88 -27.76 19.35
C THR A 3 -16.16 -26.88 18.14
N PHE A 4 -16.90 -25.78 18.32
CA PHE A 4 -17.18 -24.80 17.25
C PHE A 4 -15.90 -24.15 16.73
N ASN A 5 -14.99 -23.79 17.64
CA ASN A 5 -13.72 -23.17 17.28
C ASN A 5 -12.82 -24.15 16.47
N LYS A 6 -12.75 -25.41 16.89
CA LYS A 6 -11.91 -26.43 16.23
C LYS A 6 -12.50 -26.98 14.92
N GLU A 7 -13.82 -27.17 14.84
CA GLU A 7 -14.49 -27.77 13.68
C GLU A 7 -14.87 -26.75 12.59
N ILE A 8 -15.23 -25.52 12.96
CA ILE A 8 -15.75 -24.51 12.02
C ILE A 8 -14.73 -23.41 11.76
N LEU A 9 -14.20 -22.78 12.82
CA LEU A 9 -13.34 -21.60 12.69
C LEU A 9 -11.94 -21.96 12.17
N GLN A 10 -11.39 -23.11 12.57
CA GLN A 10 -10.10 -23.60 12.08
C GLN A 10 -10.17 -24.24 10.69
N LYS A 11 -11.26 -24.94 10.33
CA LYS A 11 -11.43 -25.55 8.99
C LYS A 11 -11.80 -24.54 7.91
N LYS A 12 -12.44 -23.41 8.26
CA LYS A 12 -12.82 -22.32 7.34
C LYS A 12 -12.07 -21.02 7.63
N LYS A 13 -10.75 -21.10 7.85
CA LYS A 13 -9.88 -19.93 8.09
C LYS A 13 -9.97 -18.87 6.98
N GLU A 14 -10.19 -19.30 5.74
CA GLU A 14 -10.22 -18.41 4.57
C GLU A 14 -11.56 -17.68 4.37
N VAL A 15 -12.64 -18.13 5.02
CA VAL A 15 -14.00 -17.62 4.75
C VAL A 15 -14.30 -16.32 5.52
N ASN A 16 -13.35 -15.82 6.32
CA ASN A 16 -13.45 -14.53 7.01
C ASN A 16 -14.79 -14.33 7.75
N TRP A 17 -15.29 -15.38 8.40
CA TRP A 17 -16.55 -15.41 9.15
C TRP A 17 -16.61 -14.34 10.26
N PHE A 18 -15.46 -13.87 10.72
CA PHE A 18 -15.35 -12.74 11.64
C PHE A 18 -15.93 -11.45 11.03
N MET A 19 -15.92 -11.29 9.71
CA MET A 19 -16.27 -10.04 9.06
C MET A 19 -17.74 -9.69 8.97
N PRO A 20 -18.64 -10.62 8.58
CA PRO A 20 -20.06 -10.36 8.69
C PRO A 20 -20.46 -10.02 10.13
N MET A 21 -19.86 -10.71 11.11
CA MET A 21 -20.16 -10.48 12.53
C MET A 21 -19.61 -9.16 13.05
N PHE A 22 -18.38 -8.80 12.67
CA PHE A 22 -17.76 -7.56 13.10
C PHE A 22 -18.39 -6.33 12.42
N TYR A 23 -18.76 -6.45 11.14
CA TYR A 23 -19.52 -5.43 10.43
C TYR A 23 -20.89 -5.21 11.08
N GLN A 24 -21.62 -6.28 11.39
CA GLN A 24 -22.90 -6.19 12.08
C GLN A 24 -22.74 -5.53 13.45
N PHE A 25 -21.72 -5.93 14.21
CA PHE A 25 -21.40 -5.32 15.50
C PHE A 25 -21.10 -3.81 15.40
N CYS A 26 -20.29 -3.38 14.43
CA CYS A 26 -19.98 -1.95 14.24
C CYS A 26 -21.21 -1.16 13.76
N SER A 27 -22.06 -1.76 12.93
CA SER A 27 -23.31 -1.16 12.48
C SER A 27 -24.29 -0.98 13.63
N ASP A 28 -24.47 -2.01 14.45
CA ASP A 28 -25.37 -1.98 15.60
C ASP A 28 -24.86 -1.00 16.66
N LEU A 29 -23.55 -1.00 16.94
CA LEU A 29 -22.93 -0.06 17.88
C LEU A 29 -23.15 1.38 17.44
N ARG A 30 -23.02 1.68 16.14
CA ARG A 30 -23.28 3.02 15.59
C ARG A 30 -24.76 3.41 15.69
N ASN A 31 -25.68 2.49 15.41
CA ASN A 31 -27.11 2.77 15.50
C ASN A 31 -27.52 3.05 16.95
N VAL A 32 -27.03 2.25 17.89
CA VAL A 32 -27.24 2.44 19.33
C VAL A 32 -26.67 3.79 19.78
N ALA A 33 -25.48 4.17 19.30
CA ALA A 33 -24.86 5.45 19.60
C ALA A 33 -25.71 6.65 19.18
N LYS A 34 -26.23 6.62 17.95
CA LYS A 34 -27.11 7.67 17.42
C LYS A 34 -28.40 7.78 18.23
N MET A 35 -29.02 6.65 18.56
CA MET A 35 -30.21 6.63 19.39
C MET A 35 -29.93 7.19 20.79
N ALA A 36 -28.75 6.90 21.36
CA ALA A 36 -28.35 7.42 22.66
C ALA A 36 -28.15 8.94 22.63
N ASP A 37 -27.51 9.48 21.60
CA ASP A 37 -27.35 10.93 21.41
C ASP A 37 -28.71 11.64 21.22
N GLU A 38 -29.62 11.09 20.41
CA GLU A 38 -30.99 11.63 20.19
C GLU A 38 -31.85 11.64 21.47
N LEU A 39 -31.56 10.73 22.42
CA LEU A 39 -32.20 10.69 23.73
C LEU A 39 -31.58 11.69 24.70
N THR A 40 -30.28 12.00 24.58
CA THR A 40 -29.60 12.98 25.44
C THR A 40 -29.90 14.42 25.03
N GLU A 41 -30.16 14.69 23.75
CA GLU A 41 -30.63 16.01 23.28
C GLU A 41 -32.01 16.43 23.85
N LYS A 42 -32.75 15.50 24.48
CA LYS A 42 -34.06 15.78 25.10
C LYS A 42 -33.98 16.04 26.61
N ASP A 43 -32.85 15.75 27.24
CA ASP A 43 -32.59 15.98 28.66
C ASP A 43 -31.55 17.10 28.79
N ASP A 44 -32.02 18.34 28.95
CA ASP A 44 -31.27 19.62 28.94
C ASP A 44 -30.17 19.81 30.03
N GLU A 45 -29.56 18.77 30.60
CA GLU A 45 -28.67 18.92 31.77
C GLU A 45 -27.28 18.24 31.73
N VAL A 46 -26.73 17.84 30.57
CA VAL A 46 -25.36 17.28 30.55
C VAL A 46 -24.44 17.91 29.48
N GLU A 47 -24.07 19.17 29.70
CA GLU A 47 -22.85 19.75 29.12
C GLU A 47 -21.61 19.19 29.83
N SER A 48 -21.07 18.05 29.38
CA SER A 48 -19.65 17.66 29.61
C SER A 48 -19.27 16.28 29.02
N ALA A 49 -20.21 15.45 28.56
CA ALA A 49 -19.87 14.11 28.07
C ALA A 49 -19.57 14.12 26.56
N SER A 50 -18.48 13.46 26.14
CA SER A 50 -18.22 13.10 24.74
C SER A 50 -19.43 12.34 24.18
N SER A 51 -19.91 12.75 23.00
CA SER A 51 -21.10 12.15 22.35
C SER A 51 -20.96 10.62 22.26
N TYR A 52 -22.06 9.90 22.43
CA TYR A 52 -22.07 8.45 22.33
C TYR A 52 -21.60 7.96 20.95
N CYS A 53 -21.82 8.75 19.89
CA CYS A 53 -21.22 8.53 18.57
C CYS A 53 -19.69 8.61 18.58
N GLU A 54 -19.10 9.55 19.31
CA GLU A 54 -17.65 9.68 19.46
C GLU A 54 -17.05 8.52 20.24
N GLN A 55 -17.68 8.12 21.34
CA GLN A 55 -17.29 6.94 22.11
C GLN A 55 -17.38 5.66 21.28
N SER A 56 -18.46 5.49 20.52
CA SER A 56 -18.67 4.34 19.65
C SER A 56 -17.64 4.27 18.52
N ALA A 57 -17.24 5.43 17.98
CA ALA A 57 -16.13 5.51 17.05
C ALA A 57 -14.80 5.04 17.65
N ASN A 58 -14.50 5.44 18.89
CA ASN A 58 -13.29 5.00 19.59
C ASN A 58 -13.27 3.48 19.76
N TYR A 59 -14.40 2.85 20.11
CA TYR A 59 -14.51 1.39 20.21
C TYR A 59 -14.36 0.69 18.86
N ILE A 60 -14.93 1.25 17.77
CA ILE A 60 -14.75 0.72 16.42
C ILE A 60 -13.28 0.82 16.01
N MET A 61 -12.60 1.92 16.34
CA MET A 61 -11.17 2.13 16.06
C MET A 61 -10.27 1.22 16.90
N GLU A 62 -10.60 0.96 18.17
CA GLU A 62 -9.82 0.05 19.01
C GLU A 62 -9.97 -1.41 18.56
N ALA A 63 -11.18 -1.78 18.16
CA ALA A 63 -11.44 -3.09 17.58
C ALA A 63 -10.79 -3.21 16.18
N TYR A 64 -10.73 -2.12 15.41
CA TYR A 64 -9.93 -2.02 14.18
C TYR A 64 -8.43 -2.25 14.48
N ARG A 65 -7.87 -1.53 15.46
CA ARG A 65 -6.47 -1.63 15.87
C ARG A 65 -6.10 -3.07 16.25
N THR A 66 -6.96 -3.72 17.03
CA THR A 66 -6.82 -5.12 17.44
C THR A 66 -6.92 -6.09 16.26
N CYS A 67 -7.74 -5.80 15.25
CA CYS A 67 -7.79 -6.60 14.02
C CYS A 67 -6.55 -6.42 13.12
N THR A 68 -5.90 -5.25 13.18
CA THR A 68 -4.75 -4.88 12.35
C THR A 68 -3.38 -5.28 12.90
N SER A 69 -3.27 -5.66 14.18
CA SER A 69 -1.99 -6.11 14.76
C SER A 69 -1.45 -7.38 14.09
N ASP A 70 -2.32 -8.14 13.42
CA ASP A 70 -1.94 -9.26 12.55
C ASP A 70 -1.97 -8.82 11.07
N ILE A 71 -0.81 -8.75 10.43
CA ILE A 71 -0.62 -8.38 9.01
C ILE A 71 -1.50 -9.22 8.06
N ASN A 72 -1.85 -10.45 8.44
CA ASN A 72 -2.66 -11.37 7.64
C ASN A 72 -4.16 -11.05 7.60
N LYS A 73 -4.61 -9.99 8.28
CA LYS A 73 -6.03 -9.64 8.42
C LYS A 73 -6.46 -8.37 7.70
N LEU A 74 -5.64 -7.82 6.79
CA LEU A 74 -5.95 -6.58 6.05
C LEU A 74 -7.28 -6.63 5.27
N ASN A 75 -7.70 -7.82 4.81
CA ASN A 75 -9.01 -8.02 4.16
C ASN A 75 -10.21 -7.81 5.11
N LEU A 76 -9.98 -7.89 6.43
CA LEU A 76 -10.97 -7.56 7.47
C LEU A 76 -11.27 -6.05 7.54
N LEU A 77 -10.45 -5.20 6.92
CA LEU A 77 -10.60 -3.75 7.06
C LEU A 77 -11.62 -3.15 6.09
N LYS A 78 -11.97 -3.87 5.03
CA LYS A 78 -12.87 -3.42 3.95
C LYS A 78 -14.24 -2.92 4.47
N PRO A 79 -14.97 -3.66 5.33
CA PRO A 79 -16.28 -3.23 5.83
C PRO A 79 -16.21 -2.07 6.83
N LEU A 80 -15.11 -1.92 7.56
CA LEU A 80 -14.90 -0.83 8.52
C LEU A 80 -14.60 0.49 7.82
N ILE A 81 -13.74 0.44 6.81
CA ILE A 81 -13.48 1.55 5.88
C ILE A 81 -14.81 2.01 5.27
N ARG A 82 -15.61 1.07 4.73
CA ARG A 82 -16.94 1.38 4.20
C ARG A 82 -17.87 2.00 5.23
N ALA A 83 -17.86 1.51 6.47
CA ALA A 83 -18.66 2.10 7.53
C ALA A 83 -18.23 3.55 7.80
N ILE A 84 -16.94 3.85 7.87
CA ILE A 84 -16.43 5.21 8.07
C ILE A 84 -16.81 6.10 6.87
N ASP A 85 -16.58 5.65 5.64
CA ASP A 85 -16.91 6.38 4.41
C ASP A 85 -18.41 6.71 4.30
N ASN A 86 -19.29 5.77 4.71
CA ASN A 86 -20.74 5.95 4.71
C ASN A 86 -21.25 6.89 5.82
N SER A 87 -20.38 7.32 6.74
CA SER A 87 -20.74 8.20 7.85
C SER A 87 -19.75 9.35 7.95
N GLY A 88 -19.63 10.15 6.89
CA GLY A 88 -18.63 11.22 6.76
C GLY A 88 -18.58 12.23 7.93
N ALA A 89 -19.70 12.46 8.64
CA ALA A 89 -19.72 13.27 9.87
C ALA A 89 -18.87 12.67 11.00
N LEU A 90 -18.80 11.34 11.08
CA LEU A 90 -18.01 10.60 12.06
C LEU A 90 -16.51 10.78 11.82
N TYR A 91 -16.07 10.78 10.56
CA TYR A 91 -14.66 11.01 10.24
C TYR A 91 -14.19 12.41 10.67
N GLN A 92 -15.08 13.41 10.66
CA GLN A 92 -14.71 14.77 11.03
C GLN A 92 -14.42 14.91 12.53
N SER A 93 -15.13 14.21 13.40
CA SER A 93 -14.94 14.27 14.86
C SER A 93 -13.66 13.58 15.34
N PHE A 94 -13.01 12.77 14.49
CA PHE A 94 -11.82 12.02 14.89
C PHE A 94 -10.62 12.92 15.18
N SER A 95 -9.81 12.51 16.15
CA SER A 95 -8.53 13.14 16.42
C SER A 95 -7.60 13.02 15.20
N MET A 96 -6.56 13.86 15.14
CA MET A 96 -5.58 13.75 14.06
C MET A 96 -4.82 12.42 14.12
N ALA A 97 -4.56 11.89 15.32
CA ALA A 97 -3.90 10.60 15.49
C ALA A 97 -4.73 9.44 14.90
N ASP A 98 -6.04 9.47 15.09
CA ASP A 98 -6.96 8.48 14.53
C ASP A 98 -7.04 8.59 13.01
N LYS A 99 -7.12 9.81 12.48
CA LYS A 99 -7.10 10.07 11.04
C LYS A 99 -5.79 9.60 10.39
N VAL A 100 -4.64 9.87 10.99
CA VAL A 100 -3.33 9.37 10.53
C VAL A 100 -3.31 7.84 10.52
N THR A 101 -3.77 7.21 11.61
CA THR A 101 -3.82 5.75 11.74
C THR A 101 -4.73 5.13 10.68
N TYR A 102 -5.94 5.65 10.51
CA TYR A 102 -6.88 5.23 9.48
C TYR A 102 -6.25 5.28 8.08
N ASN A 103 -5.64 6.42 7.72
CA ASN A 103 -5.06 6.63 6.40
C ASN A 103 -3.82 5.75 6.15
N TYR A 104 -3.02 5.47 7.18
CA TYR A 104 -1.92 4.51 7.09
C TYR A 104 -2.41 3.12 6.66
N PHE A 105 -3.45 2.60 7.31
CA PHE A 105 -3.97 1.28 7.00
C PHE A 105 -4.81 1.23 5.73
N LEU A 106 -5.62 2.28 5.45
CA LEU A 106 -6.33 2.43 4.18
C LEU A 106 -5.35 2.39 3.01
N GLY A 107 -4.23 3.12 3.14
CA GLY A 107 -3.18 3.17 2.15
C GLY A 107 -2.46 1.84 1.95
N ARG A 108 -2.12 1.14 3.04
CA ARG A 108 -1.57 -0.23 2.98
C ARG A 108 -2.49 -1.19 2.25
N LYS A 109 -3.77 -1.20 2.60
CA LYS A 109 -4.76 -2.02 1.93
C LYS A 109 -4.87 -1.68 0.44
N ALA A 110 -4.96 -0.39 0.11
CA ALA A 110 -5.05 0.06 -1.28
C ALA A 110 -3.82 -0.39 -2.10
N MET A 111 -2.62 -0.33 -1.52
CA MET A 111 -1.39 -0.85 -2.13
C MET A 111 -1.50 -2.35 -2.45
N PHE A 112 -2.01 -3.18 -1.53
CA PHE A 112 -2.21 -4.61 -1.79
C PHE A 112 -3.33 -4.90 -2.80
N ASP A 113 -4.38 -4.08 -2.82
CA ASP A 113 -5.44 -4.13 -3.85
C ASP A 113 -4.97 -3.51 -5.20
N ALA A 114 -3.70 -3.10 -5.32
CA ALA A 114 -3.10 -2.41 -6.48
C ALA A 114 -3.76 -1.06 -6.87
N ASP A 115 -4.54 -0.46 -5.98
CA ASP A 115 -5.07 0.91 -6.13
C ASP A 115 -4.00 1.93 -5.71
N LEU A 116 -3.03 2.15 -6.60
CA LEU A 116 -1.91 3.06 -6.37
C LEU A 116 -2.34 4.52 -6.10
N PRO A 117 -3.34 5.10 -6.80
CA PRO A 117 -3.80 6.46 -6.51
C PRO A 117 -4.34 6.62 -5.09
N LEU A 118 -5.19 5.69 -4.62
CA LEU A 118 -5.71 5.74 -3.26
C LEU A 118 -4.62 5.47 -2.22
N ALA A 119 -3.71 4.54 -2.51
CA ALA A 119 -2.57 4.23 -1.65
C ALA A 119 -1.69 5.47 -1.45
N GLU A 120 -1.34 6.16 -2.54
CA GLU A 120 -0.54 7.37 -2.50
C GLU A 120 -1.23 8.46 -1.68
N LYS A 121 -2.49 8.75 -1.98
CA LYS A 121 -3.25 9.80 -1.30
C LYS A 121 -3.30 9.56 0.21
N SER A 122 -3.61 8.33 0.62
CA SER A 122 -3.79 7.97 2.02
C SER A 122 -2.46 7.93 2.77
N LEU A 123 -1.43 7.29 2.22
CA LEU A 123 -0.11 7.23 2.87
C LEU A 123 0.56 8.61 2.92
N SER A 124 0.41 9.44 1.88
CA SER A 124 0.87 10.83 1.89
C SER A 124 0.16 11.65 2.97
N TYR A 125 -1.16 11.45 3.15
CA TYR A 125 -1.90 12.10 4.24
C TYR A 125 -1.36 11.68 5.60
N ALA A 126 -1.18 10.37 5.82
CA ALA A 126 -0.66 9.84 7.08
C ALA A 126 0.74 10.40 7.39
N PHE A 127 1.63 10.44 6.40
CA PHE A 127 3.00 10.94 6.58
C PHE A 127 3.04 12.45 6.91
N ARG A 128 2.24 13.26 6.22
CA ARG A 128 2.20 14.72 6.39
C ARG A 128 1.58 15.13 7.73
N ASN A 129 0.52 14.44 8.14
CA ASN A 129 -0.21 14.76 9.37
C ASN A 129 0.34 14.04 10.62
N CYS A 130 1.26 13.09 10.44
CA CYS A 130 2.01 12.52 11.56
C CYS A 130 2.95 13.59 12.16
N PRO A 131 2.93 13.79 13.48
CA PRO A 131 3.85 14.70 14.18
C PRO A 131 5.33 14.44 13.82
N ALA A 132 6.12 15.50 13.71
CA ALA A 132 7.50 15.43 13.21
C ALA A 132 8.48 14.73 14.17
N ASP A 133 8.16 14.75 15.45
CA ASP A 133 8.82 14.05 16.57
C ASP A 133 8.55 12.54 16.57
N CYS A 134 7.43 12.09 16.00
CA CYS A 134 7.09 10.66 15.87
C CYS A 134 7.83 9.98 14.69
N LEU A 135 9.16 9.93 14.74
CA LEU A 135 10.00 9.37 13.67
C LEU A 135 9.71 7.90 13.36
N SER A 136 9.43 7.09 14.40
CA SER A 136 9.07 5.67 14.24
C SER A 136 7.80 5.49 13.42
N ASN A 137 6.76 6.28 13.69
CA ASN A 137 5.50 6.23 12.94
C ASN A 137 5.70 6.72 11.50
N LYS A 138 6.49 7.78 11.29
CA LYS A 138 6.84 8.24 9.95
C LYS A 138 7.61 7.19 9.15
N ARG A 139 8.56 6.50 9.79
CA ARG A 139 9.27 5.35 9.21
C ARG A 139 8.28 4.26 8.78
N LEU A 140 7.33 3.88 9.64
CA LEU A 140 6.30 2.90 9.29
C LEU A 140 5.48 3.31 8.07
N VAL A 141 5.07 4.58 7.97
CA VAL A 141 4.34 5.08 6.79
C VAL A 141 5.23 5.02 5.54
N LEU A 142 6.51 5.41 5.65
CA LEU A 142 7.44 5.45 4.53
C LEU A 142 7.75 4.07 3.93
N ILE A 143 7.81 3.02 4.75
CA ILE A 143 8.00 1.63 4.28
C ILE A 143 6.98 1.27 3.19
N TYR A 144 5.76 1.78 3.28
CA TYR A 144 4.71 1.54 2.28
C TYR A 144 4.61 2.67 1.25
N LEU A 145 4.85 3.92 1.64
CA LEU A 145 4.76 5.06 0.73
C LEU A 145 5.87 5.07 -0.33
N ILE A 146 7.09 4.68 0.04
CA ILE A 146 8.24 4.65 -0.88
C ILE A 146 7.95 3.73 -2.06
N PRO A 147 7.61 2.44 -1.87
CA PRO A 147 7.25 1.58 -2.98
C PRO A 147 6.13 2.18 -3.85
N VAL A 148 5.03 2.67 -3.24
CA VAL A 148 3.91 3.26 -3.99
C VAL A 148 4.38 4.46 -4.84
N LYS A 149 5.24 5.32 -4.30
CA LYS A 149 5.82 6.45 -5.04
C LYS A 149 6.72 5.98 -6.18
N MET A 150 7.52 4.94 -5.98
CA MET A 150 8.35 4.35 -7.02
C MET A 150 7.50 3.79 -8.17
N PHE A 151 6.35 3.16 -7.87
CA PHE A 151 5.39 2.72 -8.90
C PHE A 151 4.83 3.87 -9.72
N LEU A 152 4.65 5.03 -9.10
CA LEU A 152 4.22 6.27 -9.76
C LEU A 152 5.40 7.03 -10.43
N GLY A 153 6.60 6.45 -10.45
CA GLY A 153 7.78 7.03 -11.09
C GLY A 153 8.53 8.08 -10.24
N HIS A 154 8.19 8.19 -8.95
CA HIS A 154 8.85 9.10 -8.02
C HIS A 154 9.80 8.34 -7.09
N MET A 155 11.10 8.54 -7.27
CA MET A 155 12.15 7.90 -6.47
C MET A 155 12.44 8.73 -5.20
N PRO A 156 12.66 8.08 -4.03
CA PRO A 156 13.07 8.79 -2.82
C PRO A 156 14.50 9.34 -2.94
N THR A 157 14.82 10.36 -2.15
CA THR A 157 16.20 10.88 -2.04
C THR A 157 17.00 10.08 -1.01
N ALA A 158 18.32 10.02 -1.18
CA ALA A 158 19.21 9.36 -0.23
C ALA A 158 19.08 9.96 1.20
N GLU A 159 18.95 11.28 1.30
CA GLU A 159 18.72 11.98 2.57
C GLU A 159 17.44 11.53 3.27
N LEU A 160 16.36 11.28 2.52
CA LEU A 160 15.11 10.78 3.09
C LEU A 160 15.30 9.38 3.67
N LEU A 161 15.97 8.50 2.94
CA LEU A 161 16.23 7.13 3.38
C LEU A 161 17.07 7.13 4.67
N GLN A 162 18.17 7.87 4.67
CA GLN A 162 19.05 7.97 5.83
C GLN A 162 18.34 8.56 7.06
N LYS A 163 17.54 9.63 6.86
CA LYS A 163 16.81 10.28 7.96
C LYS A 163 15.88 9.32 8.70
N TYR A 164 15.26 8.39 7.98
CA TYR A 164 14.31 7.44 8.55
C TYR A 164 14.87 6.02 8.69
N GLN A 165 16.19 5.83 8.52
CA GLN A 165 16.93 4.55 8.59
C GLN A 165 16.48 3.47 7.56
N LEU A 166 16.05 3.90 6.37
CA LEU A 166 15.50 3.03 5.30
C LEU A 166 16.54 2.74 4.22
N GLU A 167 17.81 2.52 4.61
CA GLU A 167 18.92 2.29 3.70
C GLU A 167 18.76 1.03 2.84
N GLU A 168 17.95 0.06 3.26
CA GLU A 168 17.64 -1.15 2.48
C GLU A 168 17.01 -0.82 1.11
N PHE A 169 16.35 0.34 1.00
CA PHE A 169 15.79 0.81 -0.28
C PHE A 169 16.83 1.45 -1.21
N HIS A 170 18.04 1.76 -0.74
CA HIS A 170 19.01 2.55 -1.50
C HIS A 170 19.38 1.86 -2.82
N ASP A 171 19.80 0.60 -2.75
CA ASP A 171 20.24 -0.14 -3.94
C ASP A 171 19.08 -0.46 -4.89
N VAL A 172 17.88 -0.70 -4.33
CA VAL A 172 16.64 -0.87 -5.11
C VAL A 172 16.36 0.39 -5.92
N VAL A 173 16.46 1.57 -5.30
CA VAL A 173 16.20 2.86 -5.95
C VAL A 173 17.22 3.16 -7.04
N GLU A 174 18.51 2.91 -6.80
CA GLU A 174 19.55 3.11 -7.80
C GLU A 174 19.39 2.13 -8.98
N ALA A 175 19.06 0.87 -8.72
CA ALA A 175 18.79 -0.12 -9.76
C ALA A 175 17.64 0.30 -10.69
N VAL A 176 16.52 0.75 -10.11
CA VAL A 176 15.34 1.21 -10.88
C VAL A 176 15.65 2.48 -11.69
N LYS A 177 16.41 3.42 -11.12
CA LYS A 177 16.85 4.65 -11.82
C LYS A 177 17.81 4.36 -12.98
N GLU A 178 18.69 3.38 -12.80
CA GLU A 178 19.65 2.98 -13.83
C GLU A 178 18.98 2.12 -14.91
N GLY A 179 17.86 1.46 -14.62
CA GLY A 179 17.29 0.43 -15.48
C GLY A 179 18.12 -0.86 -15.43
N ASN A 180 18.76 -1.15 -14.30
CA ASN A 180 19.63 -2.31 -14.12
C ASN A 180 18.88 -3.43 -13.40
N LEU A 181 18.40 -4.42 -14.17
CA LEU A 181 17.58 -5.52 -13.65
C LEU A 181 18.38 -6.45 -12.74
N ALA A 182 19.61 -6.81 -13.13
CA ALA A 182 20.45 -7.68 -12.30
C ALA A 182 20.79 -7.03 -10.95
N LYS A 183 21.05 -5.71 -10.93
CA LYS A 183 21.25 -4.95 -9.69
C LYS A 183 19.97 -4.89 -8.85
N LEU A 184 18.80 -4.81 -9.48
CA LEU A 184 17.52 -4.83 -8.78
C LEU A 184 17.34 -6.18 -8.07
N ASP A 185 17.53 -7.29 -8.79
CA ASP A 185 17.37 -8.62 -8.23
C ASP A 185 18.33 -8.84 -7.05
N GLN A 186 19.61 -8.47 -7.21
CA GLN A 186 20.60 -8.52 -6.12
C GLN A 186 20.21 -7.65 -4.92
N ALA A 187 19.67 -6.46 -5.14
CA ALA A 187 19.25 -5.57 -4.06
C ALA A 187 18.04 -6.11 -3.30
N LEU A 188 17.10 -6.75 -4.00
CA LEU A 188 15.94 -7.41 -3.38
C LEU A 188 16.36 -8.65 -2.59
N GLU A 189 17.26 -9.48 -3.13
CA GLU A 189 17.81 -10.66 -2.45
C GLU A 189 18.61 -10.28 -1.21
N ALA A 190 19.52 -9.30 -1.32
CA ALA A 190 20.37 -8.86 -0.21
C ALA A 190 19.56 -8.35 1.01
N ASN A 191 18.36 -7.81 0.77
CA ASN A 191 17.49 -7.24 1.80
C ASN A 191 16.16 -8.00 1.93
N GLU A 192 16.08 -9.24 1.42
CA GLU A 192 14.85 -10.03 1.32
C GLU A 192 14.15 -10.15 2.68
N HIS A 193 14.91 -10.50 3.73
CA HIS A 193 14.37 -10.67 5.08
C HIS A 193 13.62 -9.42 5.58
N PHE A 194 14.20 -8.23 5.37
CA PHE A 194 13.58 -6.97 5.78
C PHE A 194 12.28 -6.71 5.01
N PHE A 195 12.30 -6.89 3.69
CA PHE A 195 11.13 -6.65 2.83
C PHE A 195 10.00 -7.66 3.06
N ILE A 196 10.32 -8.93 3.34
CA ILE A 196 9.35 -9.95 3.72
C ILE A 196 8.72 -9.62 5.08
N GLN A 197 9.54 -9.27 6.08
CA GLN A 197 9.04 -8.91 7.41
C GLN A 197 8.10 -7.69 7.37
N CYS A 198 8.39 -6.73 6.49
CA CYS A 198 7.54 -5.57 6.25
C CYS A 198 6.29 -5.89 5.40
N GLY A 199 6.25 -7.04 4.73
CA GLY A 199 5.16 -7.47 3.85
C GLY A 199 5.12 -6.75 2.50
N ILE A 200 6.27 -6.25 2.01
CA ILE A 200 6.34 -5.46 0.76
C ILE A 200 7.18 -6.13 -0.34
N PHE A 201 7.81 -7.27 -0.07
CA PHE A 201 8.68 -7.97 -1.03
C PHE A 201 7.98 -8.23 -2.39
N LEU A 202 6.81 -8.89 -2.37
CA LEU A 202 6.02 -9.18 -3.58
C LEU A 202 5.62 -7.94 -4.38
N MET A 203 5.51 -6.80 -3.69
CA MET A 203 5.17 -5.53 -4.29
C MET A 203 6.42 -4.92 -4.94
N LEU A 204 7.59 -5.01 -4.29
CA LEU A 204 8.86 -4.57 -4.84
C LEU A 204 9.33 -5.41 -6.05
N GLU A 205 9.04 -6.72 -6.10
CA GLU A 205 9.34 -7.54 -7.29
C GLU A 205 8.68 -7.00 -8.56
N LYS A 206 7.50 -6.39 -8.43
CA LYS A 206 6.79 -5.76 -9.56
C LYS A 206 7.51 -4.52 -10.11
N LEU A 207 8.54 -3.99 -9.42
CA LEU A 207 9.38 -2.92 -9.93
C LEU A 207 10.23 -3.37 -11.13
N ARG A 208 10.36 -4.68 -11.39
CA ARG A 208 11.02 -5.21 -12.61
C ARG A 208 10.44 -4.58 -13.88
N ALA A 209 9.11 -4.47 -13.99
CA ALA A 209 8.46 -3.85 -15.14
C ALA A 209 8.87 -2.38 -15.34
N ILE A 210 8.95 -1.61 -14.25
CA ILE A 210 9.38 -0.21 -14.27
C ILE A 210 10.86 -0.09 -14.62
N THR A 211 11.67 -1.03 -14.18
CA THR A 211 13.11 -1.07 -14.45
C THR A 211 13.37 -1.40 -15.92
N PHE A 212 12.64 -2.36 -16.50
CA PHE A 212 12.64 -2.63 -17.94
C PHE A 212 12.23 -1.39 -18.74
N ARG A 213 11.17 -0.70 -18.34
CA ARG A 213 10.76 0.56 -18.96
C ARG A 213 11.88 1.60 -18.94
N THR A 214 12.55 1.78 -17.81
CA THR A 214 13.69 2.71 -17.70
C THR A 214 14.81 2.30 -18.65
N LEU A 215 15.18 1.02 -18.66
CA LEU A 215 16.21 0.47 -19.54
C LEU A 215 15.88 0.75 -21.02
N PHE A 216 14.71 0.30 -21.48
CA PHE A 216 14.30 0.42 -22.87
C PHE A 216 14.17 1.87 -23.30
N LYS A 217 13.64 2.76 -22.45
CA LYS A 217 13.60 4.20 -22.76
C LYS A 217 14.99 4.79 -22.98
N ARG A 218 15.99 4.38 -22.17
CA ARG A 218 17.38 4.82 -22.36
C ARG A 218 17.96 4.30 -23.67
N ILE A 219 17.73 3.03 -24.00
CA ILE A 219 18.18 2.43 -25.26
C ILE A 219 17.51 3.11 -26.45
N SER A 220 16.21 3.39 -26.38
CA SER A 220 15.50 4.13 -27.42
C SER A 220 16.11 5.50 -27.67
N THR A 221 16.54 6.17 -26.61
CA THR A 221 17.20 7.47 -26.71
C THR A 221 18.59 7.36 -27.34
N ILE A 222 19.34 6.28 -27.07
CA ILE A 222 20.70 6.06 -27.58
C ILE A 222 20.68 5.61 -29.05
N VAL A 223 19.86 4.62 -29.39
CA VAL A 223 19.74 4.09 -30.76
C VAL A 223 19.19 5.16 -31.69
N GLY A 224 18.21 5.94 -31.21
CA GLY A 224 17.51 6.94 -32.00
C GLY A 224 16.63 6.31 -33.09
N GLY A 225 15.80 7.15 -33.73
CA GLY A 225 14.85 6.72 -34.75
C GLY A 225 13.49 6.27 -34.19
N HIS A 226 12.50 6.16 -35.08
CA HIS A 226 11.11 5.82 -34.73
C HIS A 226 10.87 4.31 -34.56
N VAL A 227 11.74 3.48 -35.14
CA VAL A 227 11.62 2.02 -35.13
C VAL A 227 12.91 1.44 -34.56
N ILE A 228 12.79 0.77 -33.41
CA ILE A 228 13.92 0.14 -32.73
C ILE A 228 13.80 -1.38 -32.92
N PRO A 229 14.83 -2.04 -33.48
CA PRO A 229 14.81 -3.50 -33.60
C PRO A 229 14.75 -4.15 -32.22
N LEU A 230 13.86 -5.14 -32.03
CA LEU A 230 13.76 -5.90 -30.79
C LEU A 230 15.10 -6.52 -30.37
N LYS A 231 15.91 -6.95 -31.34
CA LYS A 231 17.26 -7.49 -31.11
C LYS A 231 18.17 -6.52 -30.35
N ALA A 232 17.95 -5.21 -30.45
CA ALA A 232 18.70 -4.22 -29.66
C ALA A 232 18.33 -4.30 -28.17
N PHE A 233 17.04 -4.50 -27.87
CA PHE A 233 16.57 -4.75 -26.50
C PHE A 233 17.00 -6.12 -25.98
N TYR A 234 17.09 -7.14 -26.83
CA TYR A 234 17.58 -8.46 -26.41
C TYR A 234 19.09 -8.45 -26.13
N ALA A 235 19.89 -7.85 -27.00
CA ALA A 235 21.34 -7.82 -26.84
C ALA A 235 21.77 -7.14 -25.53
N ILE A 236 21.09 -6.06 -25.14
CA ILE A 236 21.41 -5.31 -23.93
C ILE A 236 20.89 -5.97 -22.65
N THR A 237 19.72 -6.64 -22.67
CA THR A 237 19.25 -7.40 -21.51
C THR A 237 20.21 -8.56 -21.21
N GLN A 238 20.65 -9.27 -22.24
CA GLN A 238 21.68 -10.32 -22.12
C GLN A 238 23.03 -9.74 -21.64
N TYR A 239 23.46 -8.60 -22.18
CA TYR A 239 24.69 -7.92 -21.74
C TYR A 239 24.64 -7.51 -20.25
N LEU A 240 23.48 -7.12 -19.76
CA LEU A 240 23.25 -6.77 -18.36
C LEU A 240 23.06 -7.98 -17.43
N GLY A 241 23.19 -9.20 -17.96
CA GLY A 241 23.13 -10.44 -17.19
C GLY A 241 21.71 -10.92 -16.88
N VAL A 242 20.69 -10.43 -17.60
CA VAL A 242 19.32 -10.94 -17.52
C VAL A 242 19.22 -12.20 -18.36
N THR A 243 19.55 -13.34 -17.77
CA THR A 243 19.60 -14.65 -18.46
C THR A 243 18.29 -15.42 -18.40
N ASP A 244 17.36 -14.98 -17.58
CA ASP A 244 16.04 -15.58 -17.36
C ASP A 244 15.00 -15.17 -18.41
N VAL A 245 15.33 -14.24 -19.33
CA VAL A 245 14.41 -13.71 -20.34
C VAL A 245 14.88 -14.09 -21.75
N ASP A 246 14.10 -14.92 -22.44
CA ASP A 246 14.33 -15.28 -23.84
C ASP A 246 13.72 -14.25 -24.82
N GLU A 247 13.87 -14.48 -26.14
CA GLU A 247 13.35 -13.55 -27.16
C GLU A 247 11.83 -13.45 -27.12
N ASP A 248 11.10 -14.55 -26.89
CA ASP A 248 9.63 -14.58 -26.86
C ASP A 248 9.09 -13.89 -25.61
N GLU A 249 9.73 -14.09 -24.46
CA GLU A 249 9.41 -13.39 -23.23
C GLU A 249 9.70 -11.89 -23.33
N LEU A 250 10.81 -11.51 -23.98
CA LEU A 250 11.11 -10.11 -24.23
C LEU A 250 10.04 -9.43 -25.09
N GLU A 251 9.54 -10.10 -26.14
CA GLU A 251 8.41 -9.61 -26.94
C GLU A 251 7.19 -9.35 -26.07
N CYS A 252 6.85 -10.31 -25.20
CA CYS A 252 5.74 -10.18 -24.25
C CYS A 252 5.94 -9.01 -23.28
N ILE A 253 7.13 -8.85 -22.71
CA ILE A 253 7.47 -7.74 -21.81
C ILE A 253 7.30 -6.40 -22.55
N VAL A 254 7.87 -6.26 -23.74
CA VAL A 254 7.78 -5.03 -24.53
C VAL A 254 6.33 -4.72 -24.90
N ALA A 255 5.56 -5.72 -25.33
CA ALA A 255 4.14 -5.58 -25.66
C ALA A 255 3.32 -5.09 -24.44
N ASN A 256 3.54 -5.68 -23.27
CA ASN A 256 2.88 -5.27 -22.03
C ASN A 256 3.24 -3.83 -21.63
N LEU A 257 4.51 -3.45 -21.75
CA LEU A 257 4.97 -2.09 -21.45
C LEU A 257 4.40 -1.03 -22.43
N ILE A 258 4.13 -1.41 -23.68
CA ILE A 258 3.44 -0.56 -24.66
C ILE A 258 1.95 -0.44 -24.29
N ALA A 259 1.30 -1.57 -23.99
CA ALA A 259 -0.11 -1.62 -23.64
C ALA A 259 -0.44 -0.80 -22.38
N GLU A 260 0.43 -0.82 -21.37
CA GLU A 260 0.31 -0.04 -20.14
C GLU A 260 0.69 1.45 -20.30
N VAL A 261 0.98 1.91 -21.53
CA VAL A 261 1.38 3.30 -21.84
C VAL A 261 2.70 3.71 -21.16
N LEU A 262 3.46 2.74 -20.64
CA LEU A 262 4.73 3.01 -19.98
C LEU A 262 5.82 3.42 -20.99
N LEU A 263 5.78 2.91 -22.23
CA LEU A 263 6.75 3.25 -23.30
C LEU A 263 6.28 4.33 -24.30
N LEU A 264 5.07 4.86 -24.14
CA LEU A 264 4.33 5.52 -25.23
C LEU A 264 4.78 6.94 -25.64
N PHE A 265 5.99 7.37 -25.29
CA PHE A 265 6.52 8.65 -25.81
C PHE A 265 7.46 8.52 -27.02
N SER A 266 7.77 7.32 -27.54
CA SER A 266 8.69 7.23 -28.69
C SER A 266 8.60 5.99 -29.58
N LEU A 267 7.59 5.12 -29.43
CA LEU A 267 7.42 3.94 -30.29
C LEU A 267 6.01 3.95 -30.89
N ILE A 268 5.84 4.76 -31.93
CA ILE A 268 4.73 4.59 -32.88
C ILE A 268 5.30 3.71 -34.00
N PHE A 269 4.65 2.57 -34.23
CA PHE A 269 4.94 1.60 -35.29
C PHE A 269 5.15 2.23 -36.67
#